data_AF-A0A165GLW9-F1
#
_entry.id   AF-A0A165GLW9-F1
#
_cell.length_a   1.000
_cell.length_b   1.000
_cell.length_c   1.000
_cell.angle_alpha   90.00
_cell.angle_beta   90.00
_cell.angle_gamma   90.00
#
_symmetry.space_group_name_H-M   'P 1'
#
loop_
_entity.id
_entity.type
_entity.pdbx_description
1 polymer ?
#
loop_
_entity_poly.entity_id
_entity_poly.type
_entity_poly.pdbx_seq_one_letter_code
_entity_poly.pdbx_strand_id
1 'polypeptide(L)'
;MAVADITTNLFNPVPLPAIAITATAIQCALRDWATGVRVKSATEFSSDEWSAIYTGHLRELSRMLTHKPREVDAWTRKLWRDCWSTTSQFLSSNTTETSFISAAEMDDFDDILDE
;
A
#
# COMPACT_ATOMS: atom_id res chain seq x y z
N MET A 1 -21.76 11.74 -28.49
CA MET A 1 -20.36 11.96 -28.07
C MET A 1 -20.36 12.95 -26.91
N ALA A 2 -20.44 12.50 -25.65
CA ALA A 2 -20.38 13.38 -24.47
C ALA A 2 -20.10 12.62 -23.14
N VAL A 3 -19.50 11.43 -23.20
CA VAL A 3 -19.24 10.60 -21.99
C VAL A 3 -17.76 10.45 -21.67
N ALA A 4 -16.88 10.95 -22.55
CA ALA A 4 -15.43 10.83 -22.39
C ALA A 4 -14.81 11.95 -21.52
N ASP A 5 -15.53 13.05 -21.27
CA ASP A 5 -14.99 14.23 -20.56
C ASP A 5 -15.17 14.20 -19.03
N ILE A 6 -15.99 13.29 -18.48
CA ILE A 6 -16.27 13.25 -17.03
C ILE A 6 -15.25 12.35 -16.29
N THR A 7 -14.61 11.41 -16.97
CA THR A 7 -13.70 10.44 -16.32
C THR A 7 -12.24 10.89 -16.26
N THR A 8 -11.87 11.94 -17.01
CA THR A 8 -10.49 12.49 -17.05
C THR A 8 -10.08 13.19 -15.75
N ASN A 9 -11.01 13.50 -14.84
CA ASN A 9 -10.77 14.20 -13.57
C ASN A 9 -11.00 13.34 -12.32
N LEU A 10 -11.17 12.02 -12.42
CA LEU A 10 -11.35 11.15 -11.24
C LEU A 10 -10.05 10.59 -10.65
N PHE A 11 -8.89 11.10 -11.07
CA PHE A 11 -7.63 10.67 -10.50
C PHE A 11 -7.27 11.51 -9.26
N ASN A 12 -7.48 10.94 -8.09
CA ASN A 12 -6.85 11.43 -6.86
C ASN A 12 -5.56 10.62 -6.63
N PRO A 13 -4.36 11.20 -6.84
CA PRO A 13 -3.12 10.47 -6.58
C PRO A 13 -3.09 9.93 -5.16
N VAL A 14 -2.50 8.74 -5.00
CA VAL A 14 -2.30 8.17 -3.67
C VAL A 14 -1.50 9.20 -2.86
N PRO A 15 -2.06 9.71 -1.75
CA PRO A 15 -1.43 10.79 -1.02
C PRO A 15 -0.13 10.27 -0.38
N LEU A 16 0.94 11.06 -0.43
CA LEU A 16 2.24 10.69 0.16
C LEU A 16 2.13 10.27 1.64
N PRO A 17 1.28 10.90 2.48
CA PRO A 17 1.01 10.40 3.83
C PRO A 17 0.51 8.95 3.89
N ALA A 18 -0.34 8.52 2.95
CA ALA A 18 -0.83 7.14 2.90
C ALA A 18 0.27 6.16 2.47
N ILE A 19 1.18 6.59 1.59
CA ILE A 19 2.34 5.78 1.23
C ILE A 19 3.29 5.64 2.42
N ALA A 20 3.55 6.75 3.13
CA ALA A 20 4.41 6.77 4.31
C ALA A 20 3.86 5.89 5.44
N ILE A 21 2.55 5.91 5.71
CA ILE A 21 1.97 5.07 6.77
C ILE A 21 2.03 3.58 6.41
N THR A 22 1.79 3.22 5.15
CA THR A 22 1.92 1.83 4.68
C THR A 22 3.35 1.33 4.78
N ALA A 23 4.34 2.13 4.35
CA ALA A 23 5.75 1.79 4.50
C ALA A 23 6.15 1.61 5.98
N THR A 24 5.61 2.46 6.86
CA THR A 24 5.82 2.36 8.32
C THR A 24 5.20 1.08 8.88
N ALA A 25 3.99 0.72 8.45
CA ALA A 25 3.32 -0.51 8.88
C ALA A 25 4.07 -1.77 8.42
N ILE A 26 4.59 -1.78 7.19
CA ILE A 26 5.43 -2.86 6.68
C ILE A 26 6.71 -2.97 7.52
N GLN A 27 7.38 -1.85 7.81
CA GLN A 27 8.58 -1.85 8.63
C GLN A 27 8.29 -2.34 10.07
N CYS A 28 7.11 -2.03 10.60
CA CYS A 28 6.62 -2.58 11.86
C CYS A 28 6.48 -4.09 11.81
N ALA A 29 5.80 -4.62 10.80
CA ALA A 29 5.67 -6.05 10.61
C ALA A 29 7.06 -6.70 10.49
N LEU A 30 7.94 -6.17 9.62
CA LEU A 30 9.28 -6.71 9.41
C LEU A 30 10.14 -6.75 10.68
N ARG A 31 9.96 -5.80 11.61
CA ARG A 31 10.69 -5.82 12.88
C ARG A 31 10.34 -7.04 13.73
N ASP A 32 9.07 -7.45 13.74
CA ASP A 32 8.61 -8.66 14.46
C ASP A 32 9.16 -9.95 13.83
N TRP A 33 9.59 -9.88 12.57
CA TRP A 33 10.17 -10.99 11.81
C TRP A 33 11.71 -10.94 11.73
N ALA A 34 12.36 -9.94 12.34
CA ALA A 34 13.80 -9.72 12.20
C ALA A 34 14.66 -10.91 12.67
N THR A 35 14.15 -11.75 13.57
CA THR A 35 14.84 -12.93 14.10
C THR A 35 14.51 -14.24 13.36
N GLY A 36 13.71 -14.21 12.29
CA GLY A 36 13.28 -15.39 11.52
C GLY A 36 12.23 -16.27 12.22
N VAL A 37 11.95 -16.01 13.50
CA VAL A 37 10.81 -16.52 14.25
C VAL A 37 9.97 -15.30 14.63
N ARG A 38 8.64 -15.37 14.49
CA ARG A 38 7.74 -14.32 14.98
C ARG A 38 7.88 -14.22 16.50
N VAL A 39 8.75 -13.34 16.96
CA VAL A 39 8.79 -12.95 18.36
C VAL A 39 7.68 -11.94 18.49
N LYS A 40 6.62 -12.29 19.23
CA LYS A 40 5.53 -11.38 19.57
C LYS A 40 6.03 -10.35 20.61
N SER A 41 7.14 -9.68 20.32
CA SER A 41 7.54 -8.45 20.98
C SER A 41 6.71 -7.35 20.34
N ALA A 42 5.43 -7.25 20.68
CA ALA A 42 4.98 -6.25 21.65
C ALA A 42 5.16 -4.81 21.19
N THR A 43 5.46 -4.59 19.91
CA THR A 43 5.47 -3.25 19.38
C THR A 43 4.18 -2.99 18.65
N GLU A 44 3.25 -2.48 19.44
CA GLU A 44 2.01 -1.90 18.98
C GLU A 44 2.33 -0.88 17.87
N PHE A 45 1.58 -0.94 16.78
CA PHE A 45 1.67 0.08 15.73
C PHE A 45 1.07 1.38 16.27
N SER A 46 1.86 2.07 17.09
CA SER A 46 1.49 3.27 17.82
C SER A 46 2.30 4.47 17.35
N SER A 47 1.72 5.66 17.50
CA SER A 47 2.38 6.92 17.15
C SER A 47 3.66 7.13 17.96
N ASP A 48 3.67 6.76 19.24
CA ASP A 48 4.77 7.04 20.15
C ASP A 48 6.07 6.36 19.71
N GLU A 49 5.94 5.18 19.11
CA GLU A 49 7.09 4.39 18.66
C GLU A 49 7.47 4.66 17.20
N TRP A 50 6.47 4.84 16.32
CA TRP A 50 6.69 4.86 14.87
C TRP A 50 6.65 6.25 14.24
N SER A 51 6.29 7.31 14.99
CA SER A 51 6.19 8.68 14.47
C SER A 51 7.47 9.19 13.81
N ALA A 52 8.63 8.87 14.39
CA ALA A 52 9.93 9.25 13.83
C ALA A 52 10.19 8.59 12.46
N ILE A 53 9.82 7.30 12.33
CA ILE A 53 9.99 6.53 11.10
C ILE A 53 9.00 7.03 10.04
N TYR A 54 7.73 7.19 10.40
CA TYR A 54 6.71 7.77 9.54
C TYR A 54 7.13 9.15 8.99
N THR A 55 7.61 10.03 9.87
CA THR A 55 8.08 11.37 9.51
C THR A 55 9.31 11.31 8.61
N GLY A 56 10.22 10.35 8.86
CA GLY A 56 11.37 10.07 7.99
C GLY A 56 10.94 9.71 6.57
N HIS A 57 10.01 8.76 6.43
CA HIS A 57 9.45 8.35 5.14
C HIS A 57 8.74 9.51 4.44
N LEU A 58 7.90 10.27 5.16
CA LEU A 58 7.18 11.40 4.58
C LEU A 58 8.13 12.51 4.10
N ARG A 59 9.19 12.80 4.85
CA ARG A 59 10.23 13.77 4.47
C ARG A 59 10.92 13.33 3.18
N GLU A 60 11.29 12.06 3.07
CA GLU A 60 11.96 11.55 1.88
C GLU A 60 11.04 11.57 0.65
N LEU A 61 9.79 11.16 0.80
CA LEU A 61 8.79 11.26 -0.26
C LEU A 61 8.56 12.70 -0.71
N SER A 62 8.53 13.65 0.23
CA SER A 62 8.41 15.08 -0.08
C SER A 62 9.65 15.61 -0.81
N ARG A 63 10.84 15.14 -0.44
CA ARG A 63 12.10 15.43 -1.14
C ARG A 63 12.06 14.90 -2.56
N MET A 64 11.63 13.65 -2.76
CA MET A 64 11.46 13.06 -4.09
C MET A 64 10.48 13.86 -4.95
N LEU A 65 9.33 14.27 -4.40
CA LEU A 65 8.34 15.10 -5.09
C LEU A 65 8.96 16.44 -5.54
N THR A 66 9.80 17.04 -4.70
CA THR A 66 10.47 18.30 -5.01
C THR A 66 11.48 18.15 -6.16
N HIS A 67 12.25 17.05 -6.19
CA HIS A 67 13.26 16.83 -7.22
C HIS A 67 12.72 16.26 -8.53
N LYS A 68 11.68 15.43 -8.45
CA LYS A 68 11.16 14.63 -9.58
C LYS A 68 9.62 14.57 -9.55
N PRO A 69 8.94 15.72 -9.71
CA PRO A 69 7.49 15.80 -9.53
C PRO A 69 6.72 14.96 -10.54
N ARG A 70 7.19 14.88 -11.80
CA ARG A 70 6.52 14.12 -12.87
C ARG A 70 6.60 12.62 -12.63
N GLU A 71 7.73 12.15 -12.15
CA GLU A 71 7.98 10.74 -11.87
C GLU A 71 7.21 10.28 -10.63
N VAL A 72 7.16 11.10 -9.57
CA VAL A 72 6.35 10.81 -8.37
C VAL A 72 4.86 10.78 -8.72
N ASP A 73 4.40 11.72 -9.53
CA ASP A 73 3.02 11.74 -10.00
C ASP A 73 2.67 10.50 -10.86
N ALA A 74 3.54 10.13 -11.81
CA ALA A 74 3.37 8.90 -12.58
C ALA A 74 3.38 7.63 -11.69
N TRP A 75 4.22 7.62 -10.67
CA TRP A 75 4.30 6.51 -9.70
C TRP A 75 3.05 6.40 -8.82
N THR A 76 2.54 7.51 -8.29
CA THR A 76 1.28 7.51 -7.51
C THR A 76 0.07 7.10 -8.36
N ARG A 77 0.07 7.44 -9.66
CA ARG A 77 -0.91 6.95 -10.63
C ARG A 77 -0.84 5.44 -10.83
N LYS A 78 0.39 4.92 -10.96
CA LYS A 78 0.62 3.49 -11.09
C LYS A 78 0.14 2.77 -9.83
N LEU A 79 0.54 3.23 -8.65
CA LEU A 79 0.09 2.68 -7.38
C LEU A 79 -1.44 2.65 -7.25
N TRP A 80 -2.10 3.77 -7.56
CA TRP A 80 -3.56 3.81 -7.55
C TRP A 80 -4.15 2.76 -8.48
N ARG A 81 -3.69 2.69 -9.73
CA ARG A 81 -4.23 1.76 -10.73
C ARG A 81 -4.04 0.31 -10.30
N ASP A 82 -2.82 -0.04 -9.91
CA ASP A 82 -2.44 -1.41 -9.58
C ASP A 82 -3.18 -1.84 -8.30
N CYS A 83 -3.06 -1.08 -7.22
CA CYS A 83 -3.72 -1.40 -5.95
C CYS A 83 -5.26 -1.36 -6.06
N TRP A 84 -5.83 -0.37 -6.75
CA TRP A 84 -7.28 -0.29 -6.95
C TRP A 84 -7.79 -1.42 -7.84
N SER A 85 -7.07 -1.82 -8.88
CA SER A 85 -7.48 -2.94 -9.73
C SER A 85 -7.63 -4.23 -8.91
N THR A 86 -6.68 -4.49 -8.04
CA THR A 86 -6.73 -5.61 -7.10
C THR A 86 -7.88 -5.43 -6.10
N THR A 87 -7.93 -4.31 -5.37
CA THR A 87 -8.95 -4.10 -4.32
C THR A 87 -10.38 -4.05 -4.88
N SER A 88 -10.60 -3.48 -6.06
CA SER A 88 -11.93 -3.40 -6.69
C SER A 88 -12.40 -4.73 -7.25
N GLN A 89 -11.50 -5.59 -7.73
CA GLN A 89 -11.81 -6.97 -8.07
C GLN A 89 -12.31 -7.72 -6.83
N PHE A 90 -11.62 -7.60 -5.68
CA PHE A 90 -12.05 -8.18 -4.41
C PHE A 90 -13.37 -7.61 -3.86
N LEU A 91 -13.65 -6.33 -4.05
CA LEU A 91 -14.91 -5.71 -3.64
C LEU A 91 -16.11 -6.12 -4.50
N SER A 92 -15.88 -6.38 -5.79
CA SER A 92 -16.92 -6.80 -6.73
C SER A 92 -17.36 -8.25 -6.49
N SER A 93 -16.49 -9.09 -5.93
CA SER A 93 -16.77 -10.47 -5.55
C SER A 93 -17.32 -10.63 -4.13
N ASN A 94 -17.13 -9.67 -3.22
CA ASN A 94 -17.60 -9.76 -1.83
C ASN A 94 -18.80 -8.83 -1.54
N THR A 95 -20.00 -9.28 -1.89
CA THR A 95 -21.18 -8.87 -1.11
C THR A 95 -21.24 -9.77 0.13
N THR A 96 -20.77 -9.25 1.27
CA THR A 96 -20.84 -9.86 2.60
C THR A 96 -19.75 -10.89 2.90
N GLU A 97 -18.51 -10.46 3.08
CA GLU A 97 -17.61 -10.96 4.12
C GLU A 97 -16.34 -10.09 4.12
N THR A 98 -15.94 -9.61 5.30
CA THR A 98 -14.67 -8.91 5.52
C THR A 98 -13.53 -9.74 4.94
N SER A 99 -12.91 -9.23 3.88
CA SER A 99 -11.83 -9.90 3.15
C SER A 99 -10.59 -10.00 4.03
N PHE A 100 -10.33 -11.19 4.55
CA PHE A 100 -9.05 -11.61 5.10
C PHE A 100 -8.37 -12.51 4.06
N ILE A 101 -7.06 -12.36 3.88
CA ILE A 101 -6.27 -13.37 3.16
C ILE A 101 -6.50 -14.70 3.89
N SER A 102 -7.11 -15.66 3.19
CA SER A 102 -7.45 -16.95 3.79
C SER A 102 -6.22 -17.86 3.77
N ALA A 103 -6.16 -18.84 4.69
CA ALA A 103 -5.06 -19.81 4.69
C ALA A 103 -4.96 -20.58 3.35
N ALA A 104 -6.10 -20.80 2.68
CA ALA A 104 -6.13 -21.43 1.36
C ALA A 104 -5.48 -20.56 0.28
N GLU A 105 -5.62 -19.23 0.36
CA GLU A 105 -4.97 -18.28 -0.57
C GLU A 105 -3.46 -18.17 -0.30
N MET A 106 -3.00 -18.38 0.95
CA MET A 106 -1.57 -18.39 1.26
C MET A 106 -0.85 -19.68 0.83
N ASP A 107 -1.58 -20.79 0.74
CA ASP A 107 -1.07 -22.09 0.29
C ASP A 107 -1.21 -22.29 -1.23
N ASP A 108 -1.91 -21.38 -1.91
CA ASP A 108 -2.02 -21.36 -3.36
C ASP A 108 -0.80 -20.67 -3.97
N PHE A 109 0.24 -21.48 -4.23
CA PHE A 109 1.47 -21.03 -4.90
C PHE A 109 1.35 -21.10 -6.42
N ASP A 110 0.17 -21.40 -6.98
CA ASP A 110 0.00 -21.61 -8.42
C ASP A 110 0.32 -20.32 -9.20
N ASP A 111 -0.01 -19.14 -8.63
CA ASP A 111 0.27 -17.83 -9.22
C ASP A 111 1.76 -17.41 -9.14
N ILE A 112 2.60 -18.14 -8.39
CA ILE A 112 4.02 -17.82 -8.16
C ILE A 112 4.93 -18.63 -9.08
N LEU A 113 4.46 -19.77 -9.61
CA LEU A 113 5.26 -20.72 -10.39
C LEU A 113 5.10 -20.59 -11.91
N ASP A 114 4.50 -19.52 -12.42
CA ASP A 114 4.48 -19.23 -13.86
C ASP A 114 5.87 -18.74 -14.33
N GLU A 115 6.71 -19.69 -14.78
CA GLU A 115 7.85 -19.49 -15.68
C GLU A 115 7.47 -19.74 -17.14
#